data_AF-A0A971IBF1-F1
#
_entry.id   AF-A0A971IBF1-F1
#
_cell.length_a   1.000
_cell.length_b   1.000
_cell.length_c   1.000
_cell.angle_alpha   90.00
_cell.angle_beta   90.00
_cell.angle_gamma   90.00
#
_symmetry.space_group_name_H-M   'P 1'
#
loop_
_entity.id
_entity.type
_entity.pdbx_description
1 polymer ?
#
loop_
_entity_poly.entity_id
_entity_poly.type
_entity_poly.pdbx_seq_one_letter_code
_entity_poly.pdbx_strand_id
1 'polypeptide(L)'
;MSLYNEWRDKLEKNRETGAYQDFIKNYINAETEAYKNILKSGNTLISGKLSELAEAYEMDNVTFMGFLDGINSSLDNQLDLESLDQDSGIQLSINLEKLFYNMLEAKADWLYGLEEWDDRLSAEKRKEIRKKFHEDHRAVRTKVGRNDPCPCGSGKKYKKCCGS
;
A
#
# COMPACT_ATOMS: atom_id res chain seq x y z
N MET A 1 14.69 -19.10 10.20
CA MET A 1 14.66 -17.95 9.27
C MET A 1 13.64 -16.98 9.84
N SER A 2 13.72 -15.68 9.53
CA SER A 2 12.65 -14.75 9.94
C SER A 2 11.36 -15.10 9.19
N LEU A 3 10.20 -14.96 9.83
CA LEU A 3 8.88 -15.14 9.21
C LEU A 3 8.75 -14.30 7.94
N TYR A 4 9.36 -13.11 7.93
CA TYR A 4 9.38 -12.22 6.78
C TYR A 4 10.16 -12.79 5.59
N ASN A 5 11.28 -13.48 5.84
CA ASN A 5 12.04 -14.14 4.78
C ASN A 5 11.29 -15.36 4.23
N GLU A 6 10.57 -16.10 5.08
CA GLU A 6 9.71 -17.19 4.64
C GLU A 6 8.56 -16.69 3.75
N TRP A 7 7.98 -15.54 4.08
CA TRP A 7 6.97 -14.89 3.26
C TRP A 7 7.52 -14.50 1.88
N ARG A 8 8.70 -13.88 1.84
CA ARG A 8 9.37 -13.47 0.59
C ARG A 8 9.66 -14.67 -0.31
N ASP A 9 10.22 -15.74 0.27
CA ASP A 9 10.50 -16.99 -0.43
C ASP A 9 9.22 -17.66 -0.96
N LYS A 10 8.13 -17.64 -0.18
CA LYS A 10 6.81 -18.15 -0.61
C LYS A 10 6.26 -17.37 -1.81
N LEU A 11 6.42 -16.04 -1.83
CA LEU A 11 6.01 -15.21 -2.97
C LEU A 11 6.83 -15.50 -4.23
N GLU A 12 8.14 -15.68 -4.09
CA GLU A 12 9.04 -16.00 -5.21
C GLU A 12 8.73 -17.39 -5.79
N LYS A 13 8.63 -18.43 -4.95
CA LYS A 13 8.31 -19.80 -5.39
C LYS A 13 6.96 -19.89 -6.10
N ASN A 14 5.95 -19.19 -5.59
CA ASN A 14 4.63 -19.17 -6.23
C ASN A 14 4.67 -18.45 -7.59
N ARG A 15 5.48 -17.39 -7.75
CA ARG A 15 5.71 -16.72 -9.05
C ARG A 15 6.28 -17.68 -10.10
N GLU A 16 7.20 -18.55 -9.73
CA GLU A 16 7.83 -19.50 -10.64
C GLU A 16 6.91 -20.64 -11.08
N THR A 17 5.97 -21.06 -10.22
CA THR A 17 5.08 -22.20 -10.47
C THR A 17 3.83 -21.86 -11.30
N GLY A 18 3.62 -20.59 -11.66
CA GLY A 18 2.43 -20.14 -12.39
C GLY A 18 1.13 -20.13 -11.58
N ALA A 19 1.13 -20.73 -10.38
CA ALA A 19 0.03 -20.72 -9.41
C ALA A 19 -0.04 -19.43 -8.57
N TYR A 20 0.90 -18.49 -8.76
CA TYR A 20 0.95 -17.20 -8.08
C TYR A 20 -0.36 -16.45 -8.09
N GLN A 21 -1.05 -16.43 -9.24
CA GLN A 21 -2.28 -15.66 -9.36
C GLN A 21 -3.38 -16.18 -8.46
N ASP A 22 -3.51 -17.51 -8.32
CA ASP A 22 -4.52 -18.12 -7.46
C ASP A 22 -4.19 -17.92 -5.97
N PHE A 23 -2.90 -18.10 -5.62
CA PHE A 23 -2.41 -17.81 -4.27
C PHE A 23 -2.65 -16.35 -3.86
N ILE A 24 -2.27 -15.40 -4.73
CA ILE A 24 -2.45 -13.97 -4.47
C ILE A 24 -3.92 -13.59 -4.44
N LYS A 25 -4.76 -14.18 -5.30
CA LYS A 25 -6.20 -13.93 -5.28
C LYS A 25 -6.83 -14.36 -3.95
N ASN A 26 -6.47 -15.54 -3.46
CA ASN A 26 -6.94 -16.03 -2.15
C ASN A 26 -6.41 -15.15 -1.01
N TYR A 27 -5.14 -14.76 -1.07
CA TYR A 27 -4.53 -13.83 -0.12
C TYR A 27 -5.23 -12.47 -0.10
N ILE A 28 -5.46 -11.87 -1.27
CA ILE A 28 -6.13 -10.57 -1.42
C ILE A 28 -7.54 -10.63 -0.85
N ASN A 29 -8.28 -11.72 -1.10
CA ASN A 29 -9.62 -11.89 -0.53
C ASN A 29 -9.56 -11.88 1.01
N ALA A 30 -8.67 -12.67 1.60
CA ALA A 30 -8.50 -12.70 3.06
C ALA A 30 -8.07 -11.34 3.62
N GLU A 31 -7.14 -10.64 2.95
CA GLU A 31 -6.73 -9.28 3.30
C GLU A 31 -7.88 -8.28 3.22
N THR A 32 -8.73 -8.39 2.20
CA THR A 32 -9.93 -7.55 2.04
C THR A 32 -10.91 -7.77 3.19
N GLU A 33 -11.13 -9.02 3.59
CA GLU A 33 -11.99 -9.36 4.73
C GLU A 33 -11.42 -8.84 6.05
N ALA A 34 -10.10 -8.94 6.24
CA ALA A 34 -9.42 -8.37 7.38
C ALA A 34 -9.63 -6.84 7.45
N TYR A 35 -9.38 -6.11 6.36
CA TYR A 35 -9.62 -4.67 6.30
C TYR A 35 -11.09 -4.32 6.51
N LYS A 36 -12.02 -5.06 5.93
CA LYS A 36 -13.46 -4.89 6.14
C LYS A 36 -13.82 -5.01 7.62
N ASN A 37 -13.30 -6.02 8.31
CA ASN A 37 -13.52 -6.21 9.74
C ASN A 37 -12.89 -5.10 10.58
N ILE A 38 -11.69 -4.63 10.22
CA ILE A 38 -11.00 -3.50 10.87
C ILE A 38 -11.81 -2.20 10.69
N LEU A 39 -12.23 -1.89 9.46
CA LEU A 39 -13.03 -0.72 9.14
C LEU A 39 -14.40 -0.78 9.84
N LYS A 40 -15.05 -1.95 9.87
CA LYS A 40 -16.33 -2.14 10.53
C LYS A 40 -16.24 -2.02 12.05
N SER A 41 -15.25 -2.66 12.68
CA SER A 41 -15.00 -2.53 14.12
C SER A 41 -14.60 -1.10 14.52
N GLY A 42 -13.92 -0.38 13.63
CA GLY A 42 -13.42 0.97 13.89
C GLY A 42 -12.24 1.00 14.84
N ASN A 43 -11.70 -0.16 15.18
CA ASN A 43 -10.59 -0.25 16.08
C ASN A 43 -9.29 -0.04 15.31
N THR A 44 -8.84 1.21 15.26
CA THR A 44 -7.58 1.59 14.62
C THR A 44 -6.36 1.24 15.47
N LEU A 45 -6.57 0.76 16.70
CA LEU A 45 -5.52 0.32 17.61
C LEU A 45 -5.66 -1.18 17.87
N ILE A 46 -4.84 -1.97 17.19
CA ILE A 46 -4.81 -3.42 17.37
C ILE A 46 -3.53 -3.74 18.12
N SER A 47 -3.67 -4.28 19.33
CA SER A 47 -2.54 -4.75 20.13
C SER A 47 -2.74 -6.22 20.44
N GLY A 48 -1.72 -7.03 20.21
CA GLY A 48 -1.79 -8.46 20.48
C GLY A 48 -0.49 -9.16 20.13
N LYS A 49 -0.44 -10.46 20.39
CA LYS A 49 0.63 -11.30 19.87
C LYS A 49 0.44 -11.53 18.37
N LEU A 50 1.54 -11.70 17.67
CA LEU A 50 1.53 -11.99 16.24
C LEU A 50 0.69 -13.23 15.91
N SER A 51 0.87 -14.34 16.65
CA SER A 51 0.05 -15.54 16.47
C SER A 51 -1.45 -15.30 16.69
N GLU A 52 -1.81 -14.59 17.76
CA GLU A 52 -3.22 -14.33 18.07
C GLU A 52 -3.90 -13.47 17.00
N LEU A 53 -3.16 -12.50 16.45
CA LEU A 53 -3.65 -11.66 15.37
C LEU A 53 -3.77 -12.44 14.07
N ALA A 54 -2.77 -13.26 13.74
CA ALA A 54 -2.82 -14.13 12.57
C ALA A 54 -4.06 -15.05 12.61
N GLU A 55 -4.30 -15.69 13.75
CA GLU A 55 -5.48 -16.53 13.97
C GLU A 55 -6.80 -15.74 13.90
N ALA A 56 -6.84 -14.53 14.47
CA ALA A 56 -8.03 -13.67 14.43
C ALA A 56 -8.45 -13.25 13.01
N TYR A 57 -7.50 -13.19 12.08
CA TYR A 57 -7.73 -12.88 10.67
C TYR A 57 -7.78 -14.12 9.77
N GLU A 58 -7.81 -15.33 10.34
CA GLU A 58 -7.80 -16.61 9.62
C GLU A 58 -6.59 -16.74 8.65
N MET A 59 -5.45 -16.15 9.04
CA MET A 59 -4.21 -16.17 8.27
C MET A 59 -3.14 -16.98 8.98
N ASP A 60 -2.27 -17.61 8.19
CA ASP A 60 -1.03 -18.21 8.71
C ASP A 60 -0.03 -17.12 9.12
N ASN A 61 0.83 -17.38 10.10
CA ASN A 61 1.85 -16.43 10.58
C ASN A 61 2.69 -15.83 9.45
N VAL A 62 3.07 -16.65 8.45
CA VAL A 62 3.85 -16.20 7.30
C VAL A 62 3.03 -15.29 6.39
N THR A 63 1.76 -15.63 6.18
CA THR A 63 0.83 -14.84 5.36
C THR A 63 0.46 -13.52 6.04
N PHE A 64 0.24 -13.53 7.35
CA PHE A 64 0.02 -12.35 8.16
C PHE A 64 1.22 -11.40 8.10
N MET A 65 2.44 -11.92 7.88
CA MET A 65 3.63 -11.09 7.70
C MET A 65 3.58 -10.25 6.43
N GLY A 66 2.96 -10.77 5.36
CA GLY A 66 2.65 -9.99 4.16
C GLY A 66 1.65 -8.86 4.43
N PHE A 67 0.64 -9.15 5.24
CA PHE A 67 -0.33 -8.14 5.66
C PHE A 67 0.34 -7.06 6.51
N LEU A 68 1.20 -7.46 7.44
CA LEU A 68 1.98 -6.55 8.25
C LEU A 68 2.91 -5.68 7.40
N ASP A 69 3.58 -6.24 6.39
CA ASP A 69 4.40 -5.49 5.43
C ASP A 69 3.58 -4.43 4.67
N GLY A 70 2.41 -4.81 4.16
CA GLY A 70 1.50 -3.89 3.49
C GLY A 70 1.02 -2.76 4.41
N ILE A 71 0.56 -3.11 5.62
CA ILE A 71 0.03 -2.12 6.58
C ILE A 71 1.14 -1.29 7.24
N ASN A 72 2.38 -1.78 7.33
CA ASN A 72 3.49 -1.11 8.03
C ASN A 72 3.71 0.32 7.50
N SER A 73 3.56 0.51 6.19
CA SER A 73 3.61 1.81 5.52
C SER A 73 2.56 2.82 6.01
N SER A 74 1.45 2.31 6.54
CA SER A 74 0.26 3.05 6.96
C SER A 74 0.14 3.21 8.48
N LEU A 75 1.01 2.54 9.23
CA LEU A 75 1.07 2.65 10.68
C LEU A 75 1.71 3.98 11.10
N ASP A 76 1.33 4.47 12.28
CA ASP A 76 1.99 5.63 12.87
C ASP A 76 3.40 5.30 13.36
N ASN A 77 3.57 4.09 13.92
CA ASN A 77 4.86 3.54 14.34
C ASN A 77 5.24 2.40 13.39
N GLN A 78 6.33 2.56 12.65
CA GLN A 78 6.88 1.48 11.83
C GLN A 78 7.37 0.35 12.72
N LEU A 79 6.93 -0.86 12.40
CA LEU A 79 7.35 -2.09 13.03
C LEU A 79 8.54 -2.68 12.27
N ASP A 80 9.51 -3.22 13.01
CA ASP A 80 10.67 -3.92 12.46
C ASP A 80 10.30 -5.38 12.17
N LEU A 81 9.78 -5.65 10.97
CA LEU A 81 9.25 -6.96 10.60
C LEU A 81 10.30 -8.06 10.55
N GLU A 82 11.57 -7.71 10.35
CA GLU A 82 12.66 -8.68 10.27
C GLU A 82 12.97 -9.33 11.62
N SER A 83 12.83 -8.57 12.73
CA SER A 83 13.07 -9.07 14.09
C SER A 83 11.82 -9.62 14.80
N LEU A 84 10.64 -9.56 14.17
CA LEU A 84 9.41 -10.10 14.76
C LEU A 84 9.39 -11.63 14.77
N ASP A 85 8.84 -12.17 15.86
CA ASP A 85 8.60 -13.59 16.09
C ASP A 85 7.12 -13.81 16.44
N GLN A 86 6.66 -15.06 16.39
CA GLN A 86 5.27 -15.48 16.66
C GLN A 86 4.73 -15.03 18.04
N ASP A 87 5.60 -14.94 19.05
CA ASP A 87 5.22 -14.50 20.40
C ASP A 87 5.48 -13.01 20.67
N SER A 88 6.02 -12.26 19.69
CA SER A 88 6.26 -10.84 19.85
C SER A 88 4.94 -10.08 19.93
N GLY A 89 4.78 -9.29 21.00
CA GLY A 89 3.66 -8.37 21.16
C GLY A 89 3.83 -7.18 20.23
N ILE A 90 2.89 -7.01 19.30
CA ILE A 90 2.88 -5.90 18.35
C ILE A 90 1.71 -4.96 18.63
N GLN A 91 1.93 -3.67 18.35
CA GLN A 91 0.90 -2.64 18.44
C GLN A 91 0.79 -1.93 17.09
N LEU A 92 -0.32 -2.17 16.41
CA LEU A 92 -0.66 -1.61 15.11
C LEU A 92 -1.53 -0.38 15.35
N SER A 93 -0.96 0.81 15.14
CA SER A 93 -1.69 2.08 15.17
C SER A 93 -1.99 2.52 13.73
N ILE A 94 -3.15 2.13 13.22
CA ILE A 94 -3.55 2.31 11.83
C ILE A 94 -4.05 3.74 11.60
N ASN A 95 -3.38 4.48 10.72
CA ASN A 95 -3.86 5.79 10.30
C ASN A 95 -4.69 5.66 9.03
N LEU A 96 -6.00 5.89 9.13
CA LEU A 96 -6.95 5.73 8.02
C LEU A 96 -6.64 6.62 6.80
N GLU A 97 -6.11 7.84 7.02
CA GLU A 97 -5.78 8.77 5.94
C GLU A 97 -4.53 8.31 5.17
N LYS A 98 -3.48 7.87 5.90
CA LYS A 98 -2.28 7.26 5.31
C LYS A 98 -2.63 5.94 4.63
N LEU A 99 -3.44 5.10 5.27
CA LEU A 99 -3.88 3.82 4.73
C LEU A 99 -4.58 4.00 3.38
N PHE A 100 -5.52 4.94 3.30
CA PHE A 100 -6.20 5.23 2.04
C PHE A 100 -5.25 5.77 0.96
N TYR A 101 -4.28 6.62 1.34
CA TYR A 101 -3.26 7.12 0.41
C TYR A 101 -2.36 6.00 -0.13
N ASN A 102 -1.87 5.13 0.75
CA ASN A 102 -1.01 4.00 0.39
C ASN A 102 -1.76 2.98 -0.49
N MET A 103 -3.06 2.78 -0.25
CA MET A 103 -3.90 1.96 -1.14
C MET A 103 -4.05 2.56 -2.55
N LEU A 104 -4.12 3.90 -2.68
CA LEU A 104 -4.11 4.56 -3.99
C LEU A 104 -2.75 4.38 -4.69
N GLU A 105 -1.66 4.49 -3.93
CA GLU A 105 -0.29 4.29 -4.43
C GLU A 105 -0.06 2.85 -4.91
N ALA A 106 -0.49 1.87 -4.11
CA ALA A 106 -0.46 0.44 -4.44
C ALA A 106 -1.49 0.03 -5.51
N LYS A 107 -2.37 0.95 -5.95
CA LYS A 107 -3.48 0.70 -6.89
C LYS A 107 -4.41 -0.44 -6.46
N ALA A 108 -4.65 -0.56 -5.16
CA ALA A 108 -5.50 -1.58 -4.56
C ALA A 108 -7.00 -1.21 -4.67
N ASP A 109 -7.55 -1.29 -5.89
CA ASP A 109 -8.94 -0.92 -6.22
C ASP A 109 -9.99 -1.60 -5.33
N TRP A 110 -9.74 -2.87 -4.99
CA TRP A 110 -10.60 -3.66 -4.12
C TRP A 110 -10.65 -3.17 -2.66
N LEU A 111 -9.62 -2.46 -2.17
CA LEU A 111 -9.58 -1.96 -0.78
C LEU A 111 -10.16 -0.55 -0.67
N TYR A 112 -9.71 0.40 -1.51
CA TYR A 112 -10.19 1.78 -1.42
C TYR A 112 -11.62 1.97 -1.95
N GLY A 113 -12.16 0.94 -2.63
CA GLY A 113 -13.53 0.87 -3.12
C GLY A 113 -14.56 0.40 -2.08
N LEU A 114 -14.14 -0.06 -0.90
CA LEU A 114 -15.06 -0.58 0.12
C LEU A 114 -16.06 0.48 0.62
N GLU A 115 -17.31 0.07 0.82
CA GLU A 115 -18.38 0.92 1.36
C GLU A 115 -18.14 1.24 2.84
N GLU A 116 -17.44 0.36 3.57
CA GLU A 116 -17.04 0.56 4.97
C GLU A 116 -16.21 1.83 5.20
N TRP A 117 -15.53 2.32 4.16
CA TRP A 117 -14.85 3.60 4.25
C TRP A 117 -15.81 4.78 4.44
N ASP A 118 -17.11 4.66 4.12
CA ASP A 118 -18.06 5.80 4.19
C ASP A 118 -18.38 6.18 5.62
N ASP A 119 -18.41 5.17 6.47
CA ASP A 119 -18.57 5.32 7.90
C ASP A 119 -17.32 5.92 8.58
N ARG A 120 -16.14 5.79 7.94
CA ARG A 120 -14.84 6.16 8.54
C ARG A 120 -14.20 7.40 7.95
N LEU A 121 -14.20 7.53 6.63
CA LEU A 121 -13.75 8.69 5.88
C LEU A 121 -14.91 9.27 5.09
N SER A 122 -15.26 10.50 5.43
CA SER A 122 -16.19 11.29 4.63
C SER A 122 -15.75 11.36 3.17
N ALA A 123 -16.74 11.44 2.27
CA ALA A 123 -16.49 11.60 0.85
C ALA A 123 -15.59 12.81 0.53
N GLU A 124 -15.67 13.86 1.35
CA GLU A 124 -14.81 15.05 1.25
C GLU A 124 -13.33 14.71 1.52
N LYS A 125 -13.03 13.99 2.60
CA LYS A 125 -11.65 13.57 2.91
C LYS A 125 -11.09 12.67 1.83
N ARG A 126 -11.85 11.69 1.35
CA ARG A 126 -11.38 10.81 0.26
C ARG A 126 -11.10 11.59 -1.01
N LYS A 127 -11.96 12.56 -1.34
CA LYS A 127 -11.76 13.44 -2.49
C LYS A 127 -10.52 14.31 -2.31
N GLU A 128 -10.26 14.81 -1.10
CA GLU A 128 -9.05 15.57 -0.79
C GLU A 128 -7.79 14.70 -0.94
N ILE A 129 -7.79 13.49 -0.39
CA ILE A 129 -6.66 12.55 -0.51
C ILE A 129 -6.40 12.21 -1.98
N ARG A 130 -7.46 11.89 -2.75
CA ARG A 130 -7.33 11.65 -4.20
C ARG A 130 -6.79 12.87 -4.94
N LYS A 131 -7.26 14.06 -4.59
CA LYS A 131 -6.76 15.32 -5.17
C LYS A 131 -5.27 15.52 -4.87
N LYS A 132 -4.86 15.32 -3.61
CA LYS A 132 -3.46 15.39 -3.18
C LYS A 132 -2.60 14.36 -3.93
N PHE A 133 -3.05 13.11 -3.99
CA PHE A 133 -2.37 12.04 -4.73
C PHE A 133 -2.17 12.42 -6.20
N HIS A 134 -3.22 12.88 -6.87
CA HIS A 134 -3.13 13.33 -8.26
C HIS A 134 -2.24 14.57 -8.45
N GLU A 135 -2.17 15.46 -7.46
CA GLU A 135 -1.32 16.64 -7.49
C GLU A 135 0.17 16.28 -7.31
N ASP A 136 0.46 15.37 -6.37
CA ASP A 136 1.79 14.83 -6.11
C ASP A 136 2.33 14.02 -7.30
N HIS A 137 1.48 13.16 -7.87
CA HIS A 137 1.79 12.34 -9.04
C HIS A 137 1.54 13.09 -10.37
N ARG A 138 1.22 14.39 -10.30
CA ARG A 138 1.04 15.19 -11.50
C ARG A 138 2.40 15.36 -12.16
N ALA A 139 2.61 14.66 -13.27
CA ALA A 139 3.74 14.92 -14.13
C ALA A 139 3.74 16.41 -14.52
N VAL A 140 4.68 17.18 -13.96
CA VAL A 140 4.86 18.59 -14.31
C VAL A 140 5.39 18.64 -15.73
N ARG A 141 4.47 18.75 -16.68
CA ARG A 141 4.82 18.97 -18.08
C ARG A 141 5.24 20.42 -18.23
N THR A 142 6.54 20.69 -18.05
CA THR A 142 7.13 21.98 -18.40
C THR A 142 6.96 22.15 -19.91
N LYS A 143 5.94 22.89 -20.34
CA LYS A 143 5.79 23.27 -21.74
C LYS A 143 6.94 24.20 -22.05
N VAL A 144 8.01 23.68 -22.65
CA VAL A 144 9.10 24.49 -23.17
C VAL A 144 8.51 25.37 -24.27
N GLY A 145 8.55 26.68 -24.06
CA GLY A 145 8.05 27.63 -25.05
C GLY A 145 8.86 27.52 -26.34
N ARG A 146 8.19 27.71 -27.48
CA ARG A 146 8.82 27.56 -28.81
C ARG A 146 10.09 28.42 -28.97
N ASN A 147 10.19 29.55 -28.26
CA ASN A 147 11.34 30.45 -28.28
C ASN A 147 12.29 30.30 -27.08
N ASP A 148 11.98 29.48 -26.08
CA ASP A 148 12.83 29.25 -24.91
C ASP A 148 14.09 28.46 -25.27
N PRO A 149 15.18 28.58 -24.48
CA PRO A 149 16.37 27.75 -24.63
C PRO A 149 16.00 26.27 -24.56
N CYS A 150 16.53 25.50 -25.51
CA CYS A 150 16.17 24.09 -25.62
C CYS A 150 16.81 23.28 -24.47
N PRO A 151 16.04 22.40 -23.80
CA PRO A 151 16.57 21.56 -22.71
C PRO A 151 17.63 20.55 -23.17
N CYS A 152 17.86 20.41 -24.49
CA CYS A 152 18.92 19.59 -25.10
C CYS A 152 20.35 20.12 -24.81
N GLY A 153 20.50 21.26 -24.14
CA GLY A 153 21.80 21.86 -23.79
C GLY A 153 22.55 22.51 -24.96
N SER A 154 21.97 22.54 -26.16
CA SER A 154 22.64 23.05 -27.37
C SER A 154 22.67 24.58 -27.49
N GLY A 155 22.13 25.32 -26.51
CA GLY A 155 22.08 26.79 -26.50
C GLY A 155 21.13 27.42 -27.53
N LYS A 156 20.45 26.61 -28.36
CA LYS A 156 19.49 27.08 -29.38
C LYS A 156 18.07 27.16 -28.81
N LYS A 157 17.22 28.00 -29.42
CA LYS A 157 15.78 28.04 -29.12
C LYS A 157 15.13 26.69 -29.42
N TYR A 158 14.15 26.26 -28.63
CA TYR A 158 13.48 24.95 -28.75
C TYR A 158 13.03 24.65 -30.18
N LYS A 159 12.39 25.61 -30.86
CA LYS A 159 11.96 25.48 -32.28
C LYS A 159 13.06 25.26 -33.32
N LYS A 160 14.32 25.42 -32.92
CA LYS A 160 15.51 25.27 -33.77
C LYS A 160 16.43 24.12 -33.28
N CYS A 161 16.05 23.37 -32.24
CA CYS A 161 16.69 22.13 -31.79
C CYS A 161 15.63 21.02 -31.84
N CYS A 162 15.12 20.61 -30.67
CA CYS A 162 14.21 19.46 -30.52
C CYS A 162 12.75 19.72 -30.88
N GLY A 163 12.37 20.97 -31.16
CA GLY A 163 11.02 21.35 -31.57
C GLY A 163 10.87 21.55 -33.08
N SER A 164 11.73 20.89 -33.88
CA SER A 164 11.64 20.86 -35.35
C SER A 164 10.58 19.86 -35.79
#